data_AF-A0A2N3AP83-F1
#
_entry.id   AF-A0A2N3AP83-F1
#
_cell.length_a   1.000
_cell.length_b   1.000
_cell.length_c   1.000
_cell.angle_alpha   90.00
_cell.angle_beta   90.00
_cell.angle_gamma   90.00
#
_symmetry.space_group_name_H-M   'P 1'
#
loop_
_entity.id
_entity.type
_entity.pdbx_description
1 polymer ?
#
loop_
_entity_poly.entity_id
_entity_poly.type
_entity_poly.pdbx_seq_one_letter_code
_entity_poly.pdbx_strand_id
1 'polypeptide(L)'
;MYKKLDEEYYVENPFLAHLHKLGWQIFRQNKDDPEDVKEIKSFNNSGEPVYGKSVKFRENFREVILEEELKNSIKRINPWIEKDQIAEVVRRITTPQSNSLLEANREIHDLLLENTSVYENRKTGEKSPTVRFIDFKNPEKNPEKNSFIAISQFKVNVPGTEKHIIPDIVLFVNGLPLIVVECKSPVIADPMNEAFIQLLRYQNRRGEKEGNEKLFWYNLFMLITSSQQARCGTITSGYEHFVEWKDPYPYCLSDISKDKNITNQQVLIQGMLSQKNLLDILYIFTLFKKSSDGGVDKIVARYQQFRTVKKIIKRIKESKTPKEKGGIVWHTQGSGKSL
;
A
#
# COMPACT_ATOMS: atom_id res chain seq x y z
N MET A 1 -13.67 36.00 0.83
CA MET A 1 -13.89 34.56 1.04
C MET A 1 -12.59 33.84 0.66
N TYR A 2 -11.60 33.86 1.56
CA TYR A 2 -10.36 33.10 1.38
C TYR A 2 -10.72 31.63 1.54
N LYS A 3 -10.82 30.88 0.44
CA LYS A 3 -10.74 29.42 0.51
C LYS A 3 -9.40 29.13 1.17
N LYS A 4 -9.40 28.80 2.47
CA LYS A 4 -8.27 28.16 3.14
C LYS A 4 -7.81 27.06 2.18
N LEU A 5 -6.51 26.95 1.96
CA LEU A 5 -5.90 25.86 1.19
C LEU A 5 -6.24 24.54 1.92
N ASP A 6 -7.40 24.00 1.59
CA ASP A 6 -8.04 22.86 2.24
C ASP A 6 -7.30 21.59 1.87
N GLU A 7 -6.90 20.83 2.87
CA GLU A 7 -6.15 19.58 2.74
C GLU A 7 -6.87 18.59 1.82
N GLU A 8 -8.20 18.51 1.95
CA GLU A 8 -9.03 17.68 1.10
C GLU A 8 -8.90 18.07 -0.38
N TYR A 9 -9.04 19.36 -0.68
CA TYR A 9 -9.07 19.84 -2.07
C TYR A 9 -7.70 19.83 -2.73
N TYR A 10 -6.64 20.19 -2.00
CA TYR A 10 -5.29 20.38 -2.59
C TYR A 10 -4.38 19.17 -2.47
N VAL A 11 -4.73 18.19 -1.63
CA VAL A 11 -3.86 17.04 -1.35
C VAL A 11 -4.63 15.73 -1.54
N GLU A 12 -5.71 15.49 -0.76
CA GLU A 12 -6.47 14.23 -0.78
C GLU A 12 -7.12 13.97 -2.15
N ASN A 13 -7.94 14.89 -2.66
CA ASN A 13 -8.66 14.72 -3.93
C ASN A 13 -7.71 14.56 -5.12
N PRO A 14 -6.63 15.36 -5.28
CA PRO A 14 -5.62 15.12 -6.32
C PRO A 14 -4.92 13.76 -6.19
N PHE A 15 -4.68 13.29 -4.96
CA PHE A 15 -4.09 11.97 -4.71
C PHE A 15 -5.02 10.86 -5.22
N LEU A 16 -6.29 10.90 -4.80
CA LEU A 16 -7.32 9.94 -5.20
C LEU A 16 -7.60 10.00 -6.71
N ALA A 17 -7.61 11.18 -7.32
CA ALA A 17 -7.79 11.36 -8.75
C ALA A 17 -6.65 10.76 -9.56
N HIS A 18 -5.40 10.85 -9.08
CA HIS A 18 -4.26 10.20 -9.72
C HIS A 18 -4.36 8.68 -9.57
N LEU A 19 -4.69 8.16 -8.38
CA LEU A 19 -4.94 6.73 -8.20
C LEU A 19 -6.03 6.19 -9.12
N HIS A 20 -7.14 6.93 -9.29
CA HIS A 20 -8.20 6.57 -10.22
C HIS A 20 -7.67 6.42 -11.66
N LYS A 21 -6.79 7.34 -12.12
CA LYS A 21 -6.13 7.22 -13.44
C LYS A 21 -5.21 6.00 -13.54
N LEU A 22 -4.65 5.53 -12.41
CA LEU A 22 -3.85 4.31 -12.34
C LEU A 22 -4.69 3.03 -12.22
N GLY A 23 -6.02 3.13 -12.31
CA GLY A 23 -6.93 1.98 -12.29
C GLY A 23 -7.32 1.53 -10.88
N TRP A 24 -7.11 2.34 -9.85
CA TRP A 24 -7.65 2.06 -8.52
C TRP A 24 -9.13 2.38 -8.45
N GLN A 25 -9.89 1.54 -7.74
CA GLN A 25 -11.26 1.86 -7.36
C GLN A 25 -11.22 2.75 -6.13
N ILE A 26 -11.93 3.88 -6.19
CA ILE A 26 -11.86 4.92 -5.15
C ILE A 26 -13.17 4.99 -4.40
N PHE A 27 -13.07 5.08 -3.08
CA PHE A 27 -14.21 5.22 -2.19
C PHE A 27 -13.93 6.22 -1.08
N ARG A 28 -15.01 6.75 -0.48
CA ARG A 28 -14.95 7.54 0.75
C ARG A 28 -15.88 6.95 1.79
N GLN A 29 -15.35 6.73 2.99
CA GLN A 29 -16.10 6.19 4.12
C GLN A 29 -16.98 7.28 4.75
N ASN A 30 -18.22 6.93 5.08
CA ASN A 30 -19.07 7.75 5.94
C ASN A 30 -18.53 7.72 7.39
N LYS A 31 -18.38 8.90 8.00
CA LYS A 31 -17.78 9.05 9.34
C LYS A 31 -18.63 8.43 10.45
N ASP A 32 -19.93 8.29 10.22
CA ASP A 32 -20.89 7.86 11.23
C ASP A 32 -21.40 6.45 10.99
N ASP A 33 -21.26 5.94 9.76
CA ASP A 33 -21.76 4.63 9.36
C ASP A 33 -20.65 3.80 8.67
N PRO A 34 -20.13 2.72 9.30
CA PRO A 34 -19.13 1.84 8.70
C PRO A 34 -19.66 1.11 7.46
N GLU A 35 -20.98 0.90 7.36
CA GLU A 35 -21.61 0.16 6.27
C GLU A 35 -21.84 1.03 5.02
N ASP A 36 -21.83 2.36 5.17
CA ASP A 36 -21.99 3.33 4.07
C ASP A 36 -20.63 3.82 3.56
N VAL A 37 -20.14 3.18 2.49
CA VAL A 37 -18.96 3.62 1.76
C VAL A 37 -19.35 4.05 0.35
N LYS A 38 -19.13 5.32 0.00
CA LYS A 38 -19.53 5.86 -1.31
C LYS A 38 -18.41 5.75 -2.33
N GLU A 39 -18.73 5.16 -3.47
CA GLU A 39 -17.85 5.13 -4.63
C GLU A 39 -17.60 6.55 -5.16
N ILE A 40 -16.35 6.86 -5.51
CA ILE A 40 -15.98 8.07 -6.26
C ILE A 40 -15.72 7.64 -7.70
N LYS A 41 -16.67 7.94 -8.59
CA LYS A 41 -16.64 7.50 -10.00
C LYS A 41 -15.70 8.33 -10.88
N SER A 42 -15.53 9.60 -10.52
CA SER A 42 -14.71 10.57 -11.25
C SER A 42 -14.51 11.82 -10.40
N PHE A 43 -13.72 12.74 -10.91
CA PHE A 43 -13.56 14.08 -10.35
C PHE A 43 -14.02 15.11 -11.40
N ASN A 44 -14.73 16.14 -10.97
CA ASN A 44 -15.21 17.20 -11.86
C ASN A 44 -14.05 18.16 -12.24
N ASN A 45 -14.33 19.17 -13.07
CA ASN A 45 -13.33 20.15 -13.51
C ASN A 45 -12.74 20.98 -12.36
N SER A 46 -13.42 21.05 -11.22
CA SER A 46 -12.95 21.68 -9.99
C SER A 46 -12.19 20.71 -9.08
N GLY A 47 -11.97 19.45 -9.50
CA GLY A 47 -11.28 18.46 -8.67
C GLY A 47 -12.12 17.91 -7.51
N GLU A 48 -13.43 18.15 -7.49
CA GLU A 48 -14.32 17.58 -6.48
C GLU A 48 -14.83 16.20 -6.90
N PRO A 49 -15.02 15.27 -5.95
CA PRO A 49 -15.47 13.92 -6.24
C PRO A 49 -16.92 13.90 -6.74
N VAL A 50 -17.16 13.09 -7.78
CA VAL A 50 -18.49 12.74 -8.27
C VAL A 50 -18.85 11.37 -7.72
N TYR A 51 -19.81 11.33 -6.80
CA TYR A 51 -20.18 10.11 -6.10
C TYR A 51 -21.07 9.18 -6.91
N GLY A 52 -20.84 7.89 -6.72
CA GLY A 52 -21.62 6.79 -7.25
C GLY A 52 -22.54 6.16 -6.21
N LYS A 53 -22.63 4.83 -6.26
CA LYS A 53 -23.44 4.05 -5.32
C LYS A 53 -22.73 3.94 -3.97
N SER A 54 -23.51 3.75 -2.92
CA SER A 54 -23.02 3.22 -1.65
C SER A 54 -22.74 1.73 -1.77
N VAL A 55 -21.68 1.29 -1.12
CA VAL A 55 -21.23 -0.10 -1.05
C VAL A 55 -20.91 -0.40 0.40
N LYS A 56 -21.20 -1.63 0.82
CA LYS A 56 -20.85 -2.13 2.13
C LYS A 56 -19.57 -2.95 2.05
N PHE A 57 -18.53 -2.52 2.76
CA PHE A 57 -17.26 -3.26 2.86
C PHE A 57 -17.03 -3.86 4.24
N ARG A 58 -17.57 -3.22 5.29
CA ARG A 58 -17.36 -3.57 6.69
C ARG A 58 -18.69 -3.49 7.43
N GLU A 59 -18.85 -4.33 8.45
CA GLU A 59 -20.02 -4.32 9.35
C GLU A 59 -19.81 -3.31 10.49
N ASN A 60 -18.56 -3.08 10.88
CA ASN A 60 -18.24 -2.22 12.02
C ASN A 60 -16.83 -1.62 11.93
N PHE A 61 -16.57 -0.57 12.72
CA PHE A 61 -15.25 0.09 12.74
C PHE A 61 -14.11 -0.74 13.34
N ARG A 62 -14.34 -1.97 13.84
CA ARG A 62 -13.28 -2.87 14.31
C ARG A 62 -12.59 -3.63 13.19
N GLU A 63 -13.26 -3.74 12.05
CA GLU A 63 -12.70 -4.37 10.87
C GLU A 63 -11.69 -3.45 10.20
N VAL A 64 -10.46 -3.95 10.03
CA VAL A 64 -9.37 -3.24 9.36
C VAL A 64 -9.12 -3.76 7.94
N ILE A 65 -9.70 -4.90 7.59
CA ILE A 65 -9.63 -5.51 6.26
C ILE A 65 -10.99 -5.44 5.57
N LEU A 66 -11.01 -5.60 4.25
CA LEU A 66 -12.21 -5.81 3.47
C LEU A 66 -12.39 -7.32 3.26
N GLU A 67 -12.96 -8.01 4.24
CA GLU A 67 -12.93 -9.47 4.32
C GLU A 67 -13.61 -10.15 3.12
N GLU A 68 -14.77 -9.66 2.69
CA GLU A 68 -15.46 -10.21 1.52
C GLU A 68 -14.64 -10.02 0.23
N GLU A 69 -13.93 -8.90 0.08
CA GLU A 69 -13.03 -8.71 -1.07
C GLU A 69 -11.82 -9.64 -1.01
N LEU A 70 -11.29 -9.92 0.18
CA LEU A 70 -10.22 -10.90 0.37
C LEU A 70 -10.69 -12.32 -0.03
N LYS A 71 -11.88 -12.74 0.43
CA LYS A 71 -12.49 -14.02 0.03
C LYS A 71 -12.66 -14.13 -1.48
N ASN A 72 -13.21 -13.08 -2.11
CA ASN A 72 -13.42 -13.01 -3.55
C ASN A 72 -12.10 -13.06 -4.32
N SER A 73 -11.07 -12.35 -3.84
CA SER A 73 -9.75 -12.34 -4.44
C SER A 73 -9.06 -13.70 -4.37
N ILE A 74 -9.09 -14.37 -3.22
CA ILE A 74 -8.56 -15.73 -3.06
C ILE A 74 -9.24 -16.68 -4.06
N LYS A 75 -10.56 -16.61 -4.21
CA LYS A 75 -11.31 -17.43 -5.17
C LYS A 75 -10.94 -17.13 -6.62
N ARG A 76 -10.77 -15.86 -6.97
CA ARG A 76 -10.43 -15.38 -8.32
C ARG A 76 -9.02 -15.80 -8.75
N ILE A 77 -8.08 -15.81 -7.80
CA ILE A 77 -6.68 -16.24 -8.01
C ILE A 77 -6.57 -17.76 -8.01
N ASN A 78 -7.38 -18.45 -7.20
CA ASN A 78 -7.35 -19.91 -7.04
C ASN A 78 -8.73 -20.52 -7.40
N PRO A 79 -9.14 -20.62 -8.68
CA PRO A 79 -10.51 -21.01 -9.06
C PRO A 79 -10.97 -22.38 -8.56
N TRP A 80 -10.03 -23.26 -8.22
CA TRP A 80 -10.27 -24.59 -7.68
C TRP A 80 -10.74 -24.58 -6.22
N ILE A 81 -10.39 -23.55 -5.42
CA ILE A 81 -10.60 -23.52 -3.97
C ILE A 81 -12.09 -23.44 -3.59
N GLU A 82 -12.50 -24.12 -2.52
CA GLU A 82 -13.89 -24.13 -2.02
C GLU A 82 -14.12 -23.17 -0.84
N LYS A 83 -15.40 -22.93 -0.48
CA LYS A 83 -15.77 -21.88 0.49
C LYS A 83 -15.17 -22.09 1.88
N ASP A 84 -15.18 -23.32 2.37
CA ASP A 84 -14.60 -23.69 3.66
C ASP A 84 -13.07 -23.56 3.66
N GLN A 85 -12.42 -23.93 2.55
CA GLN A 85 -10.98 -23.74 2.36
C GLN A 85 -10.59 -22.26 2.29
N ILE A 86 -11.42 -21.39 1.69
CA ILE A 86 -11.22 -19.94 1.73
C ILE A 86 -11.30 -19.43 3.16
N ALA A 87 -12.30 -19.87 3.94
CA ALA A 87 -12.44 -19.46 5.34
C ALA A 87 -11.24 -19.87 6.19
N GLU A 88 -10.69 -21.06 5.97
CA GLU A 88 -9.44 -21.52 6.60
C GLU A 88 -8.27 -20.57 6.27
N VAL A 89 -8.09 -20.24 4.99
CA VAL A 89 -7.00 -19.38 4.50
C VAL A 89 -7.14 -17.94 5.00
N VAL A 90 -8.36 -17.39 5.01
CA VAL A 90 -8.65 -16.07 5.59
C VAL A 90 -8.31 -16.07 7.08
N ARG A 91 -8.76 -17.09 7.84
CA ARG A 91 -8.44 -17.19 9.27
C ARG A 91 -6.94 -17.19 9.52
N ARG A 92 -6.16 -17.87 8.66
CA ARG A 92 -4.70 -17.95 8.79
C ARG A 92 -4.03 -16.59 8.69
N ILE A 93 -4.42 -15.76 7.71
CA ILE A 93 -3.81 -14.43 7.53
C ILE A 93 -4.35 -13.39 8.52
N THR A 94 -5.56 -13.57 9.06
CA THR A 94 -6.17 -12.63 10.02
C THR A 94 -5.83 -12.90 11.48
N THR A 95 -5.18 -14.02 11.77
CA THR A 95 -4.91 -14.50 13.15
C THR A 95 -3.44 -14.90 13.30
N PRO A 96 -2.50 -13.94 13.12
CA PRO A 96 -1.07 -14.21 13.30
C PRO A 96 -0.79 -14.71 14.72
N GLN A 97 0.21 -15.57 14.87
CA GLN A 97 0.61 -16.13 16.17
C GLN A 97 1.55 -15.19 16.95
N SER A 98 2.02 -14.14 16.28
CA SER A 98 2.94 -13.13 16.80
C SER A 98 2.37 -12.26 17.92
N ASN A 99 3.22 -11.82 18.85
CA ASN A 99 2.83 -11.04 20.04
C ASN A 99 3.10 -9.53 19.91
N SER A 100 3.70 -9.09 18.81
CA SER A 100 3.99 -7.68 18.54
C SER A 100 3.58 -7.27 17.12
N LEU A 101 3.33 -5.98 16.92
CA LEU A 101 3.03 -5.40 15.60
C LEU A 101 4.06 -5.82 14.54
N LEU A 102 5.35 -5.72 14.84
CA LEU A 102 6.40 -6.00 13.87
C LEU A 102 6.49 -7.48 13.49
N GLU A 103 6.37 -8.37 14.48
CA GLU A 103 6.36 -9.81 14.24
C GLU A 103 5.14 -10.23 13.41
N ALA A 104 3.94 -9.73 13.76
CA ALA A 104 2.72 -9.99 13.00
C ALA A 104 2.85 -9.48 11.56
N ASN A 105 3.46 -8.30 11.38
CA ASN A 105 3.71 -7.73 10.07
C ASN A 105 4.67 -8.56 9.22
N ARG A 106 5.72 -9.11 9.84
CA ARG A 106 6.65 -10.02 9.16
C ARG A 106 6.00 -11.35 8.81
N GLU A 107 5.30 -11.98 9.75
CA GLU A 107 4.58 -13.24 9.55
C GLU A 107 3.59 -13.13 8.37
N ILE A 108 2.80 -12.05 8.33
CA ILE A 108 1.85 -11.79 7.24
C ILE A 108 2.59 -11.51 5.93
N HIS A 109 3.68 -10.73 5.94
CA HIS A 109 4.46 -10.48 4.73
C HIS A 109 5.01 -11.80 4.14
N ASP A 110 5.55 -12.68 4.98
CA ASP A 110 6.05 -13.99 4.58
C ASP A 110 4.90 -14.85 4.00
N LEU A 111 3.71 -14.85 4.63
CA LEU A 111 2.51 -15.51 4.07
C LEU A 111 2.11 -14.97 2.69
N LEU A 112 2.23 -13.66 2.45
CA LEU A 112 1.92 -13.07 1.15
C LEU A 112 2.90 -13.49 0.05
N LEU A 113 4.17 -13.74 0.39
CA LEU A 113 5.21 -14.14 -0.56
C LEU A 113 5.23 -15.66 -0.77
N GLU A 114 5.28 -16.42 0.33
CA GLU A 114 5.43 -17.86 0.34
C GLU A 114 4.10 -18.58 0.06
N ASN A 115 2.99 -17.87 0.20
CA ASN A 115 1.63 -18.37 0.08
C ASN A 115 1.30 -19.36 1.20
N THR A 116 0.19 -20.08 1.05
CA THR A 116 -0.18 -21.15 1.97
C THR A 116 -0.67 -22.38 1.22
N SER A 117 -1.12 -23.40 1.94
CA SER A 117 -1.74 -24.59 1.35
C SER A 117 -2.95 -25.00 2.17
N VAL A 118 -3.83 -25.76 1.53
CA VAL A 118 -4.97 -26.46 2.14
C VAL A 118 -4.78 -27.96 1.90
N TYR A 119 -5.53 -28.80 2.61
CA TYR A 119 -5.30 -30.26 2.60
C TYR A 119 -5.29 -30.90 1.18
N GLU A 120 -6.24 -30.52 0.33
CA GLU A 120 -6.34 -31.07 -1.03
C GLU A 120 -7.07 -30.15 -2.00
N ASN A 121 -6.83 -30.34 -3.29
CA ASN A 121 -7.65 -29.83 -4.36
C ASN A 121 -8.75 -30.86 -4.65
N ARG A 122 -9.97 -30.65 -4.14
CA ARG A 122 -11.10 -31.57 -4.30
C ARG A 122 -11.53 -31.81 -5.75
N LYS A 123 -11.08 -30.96 -6.69
CA LYS A 123 -11.35 -31.14 -8.13
C LYS A 123 -10.34 -32.04 -8.83
N THR A 124 -9.08 -32.03 -8.41
CA THR A 124 -7.99 -32.76 -9.09
C THR A 124 -7.43 -33.91 -8.27
N GLY A 125 -7.70 -33.96 -6.97
CA GLY A 125 -7.11 -34.90 -6.01
C GLY A 125 -5.69 -34.53 -5.56
N GLU A 126 -5.11 -33.42 -6.04
CA GLU A 126 -3.78 -32.94 -5.62
C GLU A 126 -3.74 -32.69 -4.11
N LYS A 127 -2.72 -33.20 -3.42
CA LYS A 127 -2.53 -32.99 -1.98
C LYS A 127 -1.70 -31.74 -1.73
N SER A 128 -2.09 -30.96 -0.71
CA SER A 128 -1.41 -29.72 -0.32
C SER A 128 -1.23 -28.68 -1.44
N PRO A 129 -2.24 -28.41 -2.30
CA PRO A 129 -2.09 -27.40 -3.36
C PRO A 129 -1.79 -26.01 -2.78
N THR A 130 -0.94 -25.24 -3.47
CA THR A 130 -0.63 -23.86 -3.09
C THR A 130 -1.84 -22.94 -3.30
N VAL A 131 -2.24 -22.23 -2.25
CA VAL A 131 -3.23 -21.14 -2.28
C VAL A 131 -2.52 -19.80 -2.21
N ARG A 132 -2.66 -19.00 -3.26
CA ARG A 132 -2.03 -17.67 -3.36
C ARG A 132 -2.93 -16.56 -2.86
N PHE A 133 -2.37 -15.60 -2.13
CA PHE A 133 -3.07 -14.39 -1.68
C PHE A 133 -3.03 -13.27 -2.72
N ILE A 134 -1.90 -13.15 -3.42
CA ILE A 134 -1.63 -12.12 -4.43
C ILE A 134 -1.18 -12.81 -5.72
N ASP A 135 -1.67 -12.34 -6.87
CA ASP A 135 -1.15 -12.78 -8.16
C ASP A 135 -0.03 -11.85 -8.63
N PHE A 136 1.22 -12.26 -8.45
CA PHE A 136 2.38 -11.48 -8.91
C PHE A 136 2.67 -11.65 -10.41
N LYS A 137 1.93 -12.52 -11.12
CA LYS A 137 2.22 -12.85 -12.52
C LYS A 137 1.56 -11.86 -13.49
N ASN A 138 2.40 -11.11 -14.22
CA ASN A 138 1.99 -10.24 -15.33
C ASN A 138 0.67 -9.48 -15.07
N PRO A 139 0.61 -8.59 -14.06
CA PRO A 139 -0.63 -7.89 -13.72
C PRO A 139 -1.13 -7.00 -14.87
N GLU A 140 -0.27 -6.57 -15.79
CA GLU A 140 -0.70 -5.90 -17.03
C GLU A 140 -1.49 -6.80 -18.00
N LYS A 141 -1.31 -8.13 -17.95
CA LYS A 141 -2.05 -9.09 -18.79
C LYS A 141 -3.33 -9.59 -18.14
N ASN A 142 -3.35 -9.68 -16.80
CA ASN A 142 -4.49 -10.15 -16.03
C ASN A 142 -4.81 -9.13 -14.91
N PRO A 143 -5.16 -7.88 -15.26
CA PRO A 143 -5.39 -6.82 -14.27
C PRO A 143 -6.54 -7.14 -13.32
N GLU A 144 -7.45 -8.03 -13.72
CA GLU A 144 -8.58 -8.48 -12.92
C GLU A 144 -8.19 -9.43 -11.79
N LYS A 145 -6.98 -9.99 -11.77
CA LYS A 145 -6.59 -10.99 -10.77
C LYS A 145 -6.45 -10.40 -9.38
N ASN A 146 -5.88 -9.20 -9.27
CA ASN A 146 -5.80 -8.48 -8.01
C ASN A 146 -6.77 -7.29 -8.01
N SER A 147 -7.39 -7.01 -6.87
CA SER A 147 -8.16 -5.78 -6.66
C SER A 147 -7.32 -4.73 -5.98
N PHE A 148 -7.52 -3.48 -6.38
CA PHE A 148 -6.83 -2.29 -5.88
C PHE A 148 -7.86 -1.25 -5.48
N ILE A 149 -8.05 -1.07 -4.18
CA ILE A 149 -9.10 -0.22 -3.61
C ILE A 149 -8.46 0.85 -2.73
N ALA A 150 -8.82 2.11 -2.93
CA ALA A 150 -8.46 3.20 -2.03
C ALA A 150 -9.71 3.67 -1.29
N ILE A 151 -9.66 3.73 0.04
CA ILE A 151 -10.75 4.27 0.86
C ILE A 151 -10.22 5.49 1.60
N SER A 152 -10.85 6.64 1.38
CA SER A 152 -10.54 7.86 2.12
C SER A 152 -11.41 8.01 3.37
N GLN A 153 -10.88 8.74 4.36
CA GLN A 153 -11.49 8.95 5.68
C GLN A 153 -11.76 7.62 6.43
N PHE A 154 -10.80 6.69 6.39
CA PHE A 154 -10.97 5.30 6.82
C PHE A 154 -11.03 5.16 8.36
N LYS A 155 -12.21 5.35 8.94
CA LYS A 155 -12.40 5.27 10.39
C LYS A 155 -12.22 3.85 10.93
N VAL A 156 -11.43 3.72 12.00
CA VAL A 156 -11.16 2.45 12.71
C VAL A 156 -11.17 2.70 14.21
N ASN A 157 -11.71 1.76 14.99
CA ASN A 157 -11.75 1.87 16.44
C ASN A 157 -10.35 1.67 17.07
N VAL A 158 -10.13 2.26 18.24
CA VAL A 158 -8.97 1.97 19.10
C VAL A 158 -9.35 0.81 20.02
N PRO A 159 -8.70 -0.37 19.93
CA PRO A 159 -9.12 -1.57 20.65
C PRO A 159 -9.23 -1.39 22.17
N GLY A 160 -10.40 -1.74 22.72
CA GLY A 160 -10.71 -1.61 24.15
C GLY A 160 -11.14 -0.20 24.58
N THR A 161 -11.49 0.67 23.63
CA THR A 161 -11.98 2.03 23.90
C THR A 161 -13.10 2.41 22.91
N GLU A 162 -13.81 3.51 23.19
CA GLU A 162 -14.77 4.14 22.26
C GLU A 162 -14.10 5.12 21.28
N LYS A 163 -12.77 5.31 21.38
CA LYS A 163 -12.02 6.23 20.52
C LYS A 163 -11.80 5.61 19.15
N HIS A 164 -11.54 6.47 18.17
CA HIS A 164 -11.29 6.09 16.78
C HIS A 164 -10.08 6.84 16.23
N ILE A 165 -9.40 6.20 15.29
CA ILE A 165 -8.46 6.84 14.37
C ILE A 165 -9.13 6.96 13.00
N ILE A 166 -8.71 7.97 12.24
CA ILE A 166 -9.21 8.20 10.88
C ILE A 166 -8.00 8.56 10.01
N PRO A 167 -7.26 7.57 9.49
CA PRO A 167 -6.34 7.80 8.39
C PRO A 167 -7.00 8.46 7.20
N ASP A 168 -6.29 9.40 6.56
CA ASP A 168 -6.83 10.14 5.43
C ASP A 168 -7.13 9.22 4.25
N ILE A 169 -6.19 8.31 3.92
CA ILE A 169 -6.40 7.29 2.87
C ILE A 169 -5.76 5.96 3.27
N VAL A 170 -6.48 4.85 3.09
CA VAL A 170 -5.94 3.49 3.19
C VAL A 170 -6.07 2.78 1.85
N LEU A 171 -4.96 2.20 1.38
CA LEU A 171 -4.89 1.47 0.11
C LEU A 171 -4.86 -0.03 0.35
N PHE A 172 -5.81 -0.71 -0.26
CA PHE A 172 -6.05 -2.13 -0.14
C PHE A 172 -5.63 -2.87 -1.41
N VAL A 173 -4.96 -4.00 -1.23
CA VAL A 173 -4.75 -4.99 -2.30
C VAL A 173 -5.41 -6.28 -1.87
N ASN A 174 -6.35 -6.80 -2.68
CA ASN A 174 -7.12 -8.00 -2.36
C ASN A 174 -7.78 -7.93 -0.97
N GLY A 175 -8.27 -6.76 -0.58
CA GLY A 175 -8.92 -6.50 0.71
C GLY A 175 -7.98 -6.33 1.91
N LEU A 176 -6.65 -6.38 1.74
CA LEU A 176 -5.67 -6.17 2.81
C LEU A 176 -5.12 -4.74 2.82
N PRO A 177 -5.08 -4.02 3.97
CA PRO A 177 -4.65 -2.63 4.07
C PRO A 177 -3.11 -2.52 4.00
N LEU A 178 -2.57 -2.45 2.78
CA LEU A 178 -1.12 -2.44 2.59
C LEU A 178 -0.50 -1.06 2.79
N ILE A 179 -1.22 0.03 2.60
CA ILE A 179 -0.64 1.38 2.70
C ILE A 179 -1.57 2.29 3.47
N VAL A 180 -1.00 3.06 4.40
CA VAL A 180 -1.68 4.12 5.14
C VAL A 180 -1.04 5.45 4.73
N VAL A 181 -1.87 6.42 4.37
CA VAL A 181 -1.46 7.72 3.85
C VAL A 181 -2.03 8.82 4.74
N GLU A 182 -1.16 9.72 5.19
CA GLU A 182 -1.59 10.99 5.77
C GLU A 182 -1.28 12.16 4.84
N CYS A 183 -2.31 12.93 4.59
CA CYS A 183 -2.28 14.18 3.86
C CYS A 183 -2.15 15.33 4.85
N LYS A 184 -1.39 16.37 4.50
CA LYS A 184 -1.31 17.61 5.28
C LYS A 184 -1.42 18.81 4.38
N SER A 185 -2.19 19.82 4.79
CA SER A 185 -2.26 21.08 4.05
C SER A 185 -0.86 21.68 3.83
N PRO A 186 -0.54 22.16 2.61
CA PRO A 186 0.78 22.71 2.30
C PRO A 186 1.10 24.03 3.04
N VAL A 187 0.12 24.64 3.72
CA VAL A 187 0.33 25.88 4.49
C VAL A 187 0.69 25.64 5.96
N ILE A 188 0.67 24.39 6.42
CA ILE A 188 1.18 24.03 7.75
C ILE A 188 2.70 24.29 7.78
N ALA A 189 3.24 24.70 8.93
CA ALA A 189 4.66 25.04 9.07
C ALA A 189 5.58 23.81 8.88
N ASP A 190 5.23 22.67 9.49
CA ASP A 190 5.94 21.40 9.32
C ASP A 190 4.96 20.23 9.04
N PRO A 191 4.39 20.19 7.81
CA PRO A 191 3.34 19.24 7.47
C PRO A 191 3.85 17.79 7.51
N MET A 192 5.14 17.57 7.20
CA MET A 192 5.70 16.22 7.14
C MET A 192 5.88 15.63 8.54
N ASN A 193 6.37 16.41 9.50
CA ASN A 193 6.52 15.93 10.87
C ASN A 193 5.17 15.70 11.54
N GLU A 194 4.18 16.59 11.33
CA GLU A 194 2.82 16.40 11.86
C GLU A 194 2.17 15.12 11.33
N ALA A 195 2.27 14.87 10.01
CA ALA A 195 1.79 13.63 9.39
C ALA A 195 2.49 12.39 9.96
N PHE A 196 3.82 12.46 10.15
CA PHE A 196 4.59 11.37 10.75
C PHE A 196 4.15 11.07 12.20
N ILE A 197 3.94 12.10 13.02
CA ILE A 197 3.44 11.93 14.40
C ILE A 197 2.04 11.30 14.42
N GLN A 198 1.17 11.66 13.46
CA GLN A 198 -0.15 11.02 13.33
C GLN A 198 -0.03 9.53 12.98
N LEU A 199 0.88 9.15 12.08
CA LEU A 199 1.15 7.74 11.80
C LEU A 199 1.69 7.00 13.03
N LEU A 200 2.58 7.62 13.82
CA LEU A 200 3.07 7.01 15.07
C LEU A 200 1.93 6.79 16.08
N ARG A 201 1.02 7.75 16.20
CA ARG A 201 -0.20 7.62 17.01
C ARG A 201 -1.02 6.41 16.57
N TYR A 202 -1.28 6.28 15.27
CA TYR A 202 -2.10 5.18 14.72
C TYR A 202 -1.50 3.80 14.99
N GLN A 203 -0.18 3.73 15.19
CA GLN A 203 0.56 2.51 15.48
C GLN A 203 0.81 2.26 16.99
N ASN A 204 0.30 3.10 17.91
CA ASN A 204 0.66 3.10 19.34
C ASN A 204 2.16 3.31 19.62
N ARG A 205 2.89 3.98 18.72
CA ARG A 205 4.35 4.18 18.86
C ARG A 205 4.74 5.43 19.63
N ARG A 206 3.77 6.16 20.20
CA ARG A 206 4.02 7.32 21.08
C ARG A 206 4.02 6.99 22.58
N GLY A 207 3.87 5.71 22.94
CA GLY A 207 3.83 5.26 24.34
C GLY A 207 2.43 5.21 24.96
N GLU A 208 1.38 5.49 24.18
CA GLU A 208 -0.02 5.40 24.60
C GLU A 208 -0.81 4.44 23.72
N LYS A 209 -1.92 3.90 24.25
CA LYS A 209 -2.87 3.07 23.49
C LYS A 209 -3.96 3.94 22.87
N GLU A 210 -3.66 4.47 21.71
CA GLU A 210 -4.45 5.51 21.02
C GLU A 210 -4.66 5.22 19.52
N GLY A 211 -4.12 4.12 19.04
CA GLY A 211 -4.17 3.65 17.67
C GLY A 211 -4.71 2.24 17.54
N ASN A 212 -4.50 1.65 16.37
CA ASN A 212 -4.91 0.31 16.03
C ASN A 212 -3.77 -0.41 15.30
N GLU A 213 -2.95 -1.15 16.05
CA GLU A 213 -1.85 -1.94 15.50
C GLU A 213 -2.31 -2.98 14.47
N LYS A 214 -3.54 -3.51 14.59
CA LYS A 214 -4.10 -4.49 13.66
C LYS A 214 -4.18 -3.94 12.23
N LEU A 215 -4.42 -2.63 12.07
CA LEU A 215 -4.36 -1.96 10.76
C LEU A 215 -2.97 -2.07 10.12
N PHE A 216 -1.92 -2.07 10.94
CA PHE A 216 -0.52 -2.10 10.51
C PHE A 216 0.07 -3.51 10.45
N TRP A 217 -0.67 -4.55 10.85
CA TRP A 217 -0.25 -5.94 10.66
C TRP A 217 -0.05 -6.30 9.18
N TYR A 218 -0.76 -5.65 8.25
CA TYR A 218 -0.62 -5.92 6.82
C TYR A 218 0.23 -4.86 6.10
N ASN A 219 0.56 -3.78 6.79
CA ASN A 219 1.13 -2.58 6.18
C ASN A 219 2.47 -2.88 5.51
N LEU A 220 2.58 -2.57 4.22
CA LEU A 220 3.79 -2.64 3.42
C LEU A 220 4.68 -1.42 3.68
N PHE A 221 4.13 -0.22 3.51
CA PHE A 221 4.74 1.06 3.84
C PHE A 221 3.65 2.11 4.13
N MET A 222 4.07 3.26 4.65
CA MET A 222 3.23 4.42 4.92
C MET A 222 3.69 5.61 4.10
N LEU A 223 2.77 6.51 3.80
CA LEU A 223 3.03 7.73 3.04
C LEU A 223 2.63 8.96 3.85
N ILE A 224 3.44 10.01 3.74
CA ILE A 224 3.10 11.36 4.22
C ILE A 224 3.22 12.32 3.04
N THR A 225 2.23 13.21 2.86
CA THR A 225 2.25 14.12 1.72
C THR A 225 1.52 15.44 1.96
N SER A 226 2.03 16.51 1.35
CA SER A 226 1.42 17.83 1.32
C SER A 226 1.44 18.41 -0.10
N SER A 227 1.16 17.56 -1.11
CA SER A 227 1.29 17.84 -2.54
C SER A 227 2.75 18.01 -3.00
N GLN A 228 3.41 19.09 -2.61
CA GLN A 228 4.79 19.39 -3.03
C GLN A 228 5.85 18.58 -2.29
N GLN A 229 5.49 17.97 -1.16
CA GLN A 229 6.32 17.00 -0.46
C GLN A 229 5.56 15.68 -0.40
N ALA A 230 6.27 14.57 -0.64
CA ALA A 230 5.72 13.23 -0.54
C ALA A 230 6.85 12.28 -0.17
N ARG A 231 6.71 11.59 0.97
CA ARG A 231 7.73 10.69 1.50
C ARG A 231 7.11 9.37 1.90
N CYS A 232 7.88 8.30 1.75
CA CYS A 232 7.50 6.95 2.18
C CYS A 232 8.42 6.45 3.28
N GLY A 233 7.86 5.70 4.23
CA GLY A 233 8.58 4.99 5.29
C GLY A 233 7.86 3.70 5.68
N THR A 234 8.48 2.89 6.52
CA THR A 234 7.91 1.63 7.03
C THR A 234 7.48 1.76 8.50
N ILE A 235 6.80 0.74 9.02
CA ILE A 235 6.37 0.70 10.43
C ILE A 235 7.53 0.75 11.43
N THR A 236 8.77 0.52 11.00
CA THR A 236 9.99 0.62 11.83
C THR A 236 10.78 1.89 11.57
N SER A 237 10.43 2.70 10.56
CA SER A 237 11.21 3.88 10.15
C SER A 237 11.08 5.03 11.15
N GLY A 238 12.23 5.64 11.51
CA GLY A 238 12.27 6.98 12.07
C GLY A 238 11.97 8.06 11.02
N TYR A 239 11.75 9.30 11.44
CA TYR A 239 11.37 10.40 10.54
C TYR A 239 12.43 10.66 9.46
N GLU A 240 13.71 10.54 9.82
CA GLU A 240 14.87 10.65 8.93
C GLU A 240 14.94 9.57 7.85
N HIS A 241 14.16 8.50 8.01
CA HIS A 241 14.05 7.40 7.06
C HIS A 241 12.78 7.46 6.20
N PHE A 242 11.90 8.44 6.44
CA PHE A 242 10.87 8.81 5.47
C PHE A 242 11.52 9.59 4.33
N VAL A 243 11.60 8.97 3.15
CA VAL A 243 12.34 9.49 2.00
C VAL A 243 11.45 9.73 0.79
N GLU A 244 11.84 10.68 -0.04
CA GLU A 244 11.12 11.02 -1.28
C GLU A 244 11.33 9.96 -2.38
N TRP A 245 10.27 9.68 -3.12
CA TRP A 245 10.33 8.90 -4.36
C TRP A 245 10.42 9.86 -5.56
N LYS A 246 11.64 10.05 -6.10
CA LYS A 246 11.93 11.15 -7.05
C LYS A 246 11.80 10.79 -8.52
N ASP A 247 11.43 9.55 -8.83
CA ASP A 247 11.52 9.01 -10.18
C ASP A 247 10.36 8.06 -10.45
N PRO A 248 9.48 8.36 -11.42
CA PRO A 248 8.30 7.54 -11.68
C PRO A 248 8.62 6.30 -12.53
N TYR A 249 9.88 5.85 -12.62
CA TYR A 249 10.28 4.69 -13.42
C TYR A 249 9.31 3.49 -13.27
N PRO A 250 8.89 2.83 -14.37
CA PRO A 250 9.37 2.98 -15.75
C PRO A 250 8.72 4.11 -16.56
N TYR A 251 7.85 4.92 -15.94
CA TYR A 251 7.13 6.00 -16.60
C TYR A 251 8.00 7.25 -16.77
N CYS A 252 7.59 8.11 -17.70
CA CYS A 252 8.10 9.44 -17.91
C CYS A 252 7.23 10.47 -17.16
N LEU A 253 7.81 11.65 -16.87
CA LEU A 253 7.07 12.77 -16.28
C LEU A 253 5.86 13.19 -17.14
N SER A 254 5.99 13.10 -18.47
CA SER A 254 4.90 13.37 -19.42
C SER A 254 3.71 12.41 -19.29
N ASP A 255 3.90 11.21 -18.73
CA ASP A 255 2.81 10.25 -18.51
C ASP A 255 1.94 10.67 -17.31
N ILE A 256 2.49 11.49 -16.41
CA ILE A 256 1.80 12.03 -15.23
C ILE A 256 0.96 13.25 -15.61
N SER A 257 1.60 14.23 -16.24
CA SER A 257 0.95 15.46 -16.72
C SER A 257 1.73 16.06 -17.88
N LYS A 258 1.01 16.74 -18.78
CA LYS A 258 1.62 17.57 -19.83
C LYS A 258 2.11 18.91 -19.29
N ASP A 259 1.67 19.30 -18.10
CA ASP A 259 2.10 20.52 -17.45
C ASP A 259 3.51 20.37 -16.88
N LYS A 260 4.26 21.48 -16.85
CA LYS A 260 5.63 21.49 -16.32
C LYS A 260 5.68 21.37 -14.78
N ASN A 261 4.58 21.66 -14.10
CA ASN A 261 4.50 21.69 -12.64
C ASN A 261 4.02 20.35 -12.08
N ILE A 262 4.86 19.32 -12.20
CA ILE A 262 4.59 18.00 -11.61
C ILE A 262 5.06 18.02 -10.15
N THR A 263 4.16 17.65 -9.25
CA THR A 263 4.39 17.64 -7.80
C THR A 263 5.08 16.34 -7.35
N ASN A 264 5.78 16.38 -6.22
CA ASN A 264 6.39 15.17 -5.64
C ASN A 264 5.35 14.10 -5.29
N GLN A 265 4.15 14.50 -4.86
CA GLN A 265 3.02 13.59 -4.67
C GLN A 265 2.71 12.80 -5.94
N GLN A 266 2.59 13.47 -7.08
CA GLN A 266 2.29 12.79 -8.34
C GLN A 266 3.42 11.85 -8.78
N VAL A 267 4.69 12.26 -8.59
CA VAL A 267 5.84 11.39 -8.90
C VAL A 267 5.83 10.13 -8.04
N LEU A 268 5.54 10.26 -6.74
CA LEU A 268 5.45 9.14 -5.82
C LEU A 268 4.29 8.21 -6.19
N ILE A 269 3.09 8.76 -6.43
CA ILE A 269 1.91 7.96 -6.81
C ILE A 269 2.20 7.16 -8.08
N GLN A 270 2.73 7.81 -9.12
CA GLN A 270 3.06 7.13 -10.38
C GLN A 270 4.13 6.04 -10.18
N GLY A 271 5.19 6.37 -9.44
CA GLY A 271 6.36 5.53 -9.26
C GLY A 271 6.16 4.35 -8.31
N MET A 272 5.35 4.50 -7.27
CA MET A 272 5.14 3.45 -6.26
C MET A 272 3.77 2.78 -6.34
N LEU A 273 2.73 3.51 -6.72
CA LEU A 273 1.33 3.07 -6.58
C LEU A 273 0.69 2.64 -7.90
N SER A 274 1.42 2.66 -9.01
CA SER A 274 1.02 1.89 -10.19
C SER A 274 0.98 0.41 -9.82
N GLN A 275 -0.08 -0.29 -10.23
CA GLN A 275 -0.39 -1.65 -9.79
C GLN A 275 0.82 -2.60 -9.90
N LYS A 276 1.53 -2.54 -11.03
CA LYS A 276 2.76 -3.34 -11.25
C LYS A 276 3.89 -2.97 -10.30
N ASN A 277 4.17 -1.69 -10.11
CA ASN A 277 5.25 -1.26 -9.24
C ASN A 277 4.95 -1.59 -7.78
N LEU A 278 3.70 -1.43 -7.32
CA LEU A 278 3.30 -1.81 -5.97
C LEU A 278 3.50 -3.30 -5.72
N LEU A 279 3.07 -4.16 -6.66
CA LEU A 279 3.26 -5.60 -6.55
C LEU A 279 4.75 -5.99 -6.58
N ASP A 280 5.57 -5.33 -7.40
CA ASP A 280 7.02 -5.53 -7.38
C ASP A 280 7.64 -5.08 -6.05
N ILE A 281 7.16 -3.96 -5.50
CA ILE A 281 7.65 -3.45 -4.21
C ILE A 281 7.37 -4.46 -3.10
N LEU A 282 6.15 -5.02 -3.09
CA LEU A 282 5.77 -6.09 -2.18
C LEU A 282 6.64 -7.33 -2.37
N TYR A 283 6.83 -7.79 -3.61
CA TYR A 283 7.43 -9.09 -3.91
C TYR A 283 8.96 -9.12 -3.84
N ILE A 284 9.62 -8.03 -4.24
CA ILE A 284 11.09 -8.00 -4.49
C ILE A 284 11.80 -6.94 -3.65
N PHE A 285 11.13 -5.82 -3.36
CA PHE A 285 11.81 -4.63 -2.81
C PHE A 285 11.45 -4.33 -1.35
N THR A 286 10.95 -5.33 -0.63
CA THR A 286 10.69 -5.25 0.80
C THR A 286 11.47 -6.36 1.51
N LEU A 287 12.13 -6.02 2.61
CA LEU A 287 12.89 -7.00 3.40
C LEU A 287 12.91 -6.64 4.88
N PHE A 288 13.16 -7.64 5.70
CA PHE A 288 13.40 -7.51 7.14
C PHE A 288 14.87 -7.82 7.41
N LYS A 289 15.61 -6.86 7.96
CA LYS A 289 17.02 -7.06 8.35
C LYS A 289 17.18 -6.95 9.85
N LYS A 290 18.22 -7.58 10.40
CA LYS A 290 18.63 -7.34 11.78
C LYS A 290 19.16 -5.91 11.92
N SER A 291 18.65 -5.19 12.90
CA SER A 291 19.06 -3.83 13.25
C SER A 291 20.36 -3.85 14.05
N SER A 292 21.08 -2.73 14.09
CA SER A 292 22.35 -2.61 14.81
C SER A 292 22.20 -2.75 16.33
N ASP A 293 21.02 -2.44 16.87
CA ASP A 293 20.65 -2.58 18.27
C ASP A 293 20.12 -3.98 18.62
N GLY A 294 20.16 -4.92 17.67
CA GLY A 294 19.66 -6.28 17.85
C GLY A 294 18.18 -6.47 17.50
N GLY A 295 17.45 -5.40 17.16
CA GLY A 295 16.07 -5.45 16.67
C GLY A 295 15.94 -5.93 15.22
N VAL A 296 14.78 -5.65 14.61
CA VAL A 296 14.51 -5.92 13.20
C VAL A 296 14.00 -4.65 12.53
N ASP A 297 14.60 -4.28 11.40
CA ASP A 297 14.15 -3.18 10.55
C ASP A 297 13.38 -3.75 9.37
N LYS A 298 12.15 -3.28 9.17
CA LYS A 298 11.47 -3.42 7.89
C LYS A 298 11.94 -2.33 6.95
N ILE A 299 12.40 -2.70 5.76
CA ILE A 299 12.89 -1.76 4.76
C ILE A 299 12.17 -1.97 3.44
N VAL A 300 11.76 -0.86 2.84
CA VAL A 300 11.35 -0.78 1.43
C VAL A 300 12.45 -0.08 0.67
N ALA A 301 12.78 -0.58 -0.53
CA ALA A 301 13.84 -0.02 -1.35
C ALA A 301 13.56 1.43 -1.74
N ARG A 302 14.64 2.20 -1.93
CA ARG A 302 14.58 3.57 -2.45
C ARG A 302 14.42 3.57 -3.97
N TYR A 303 13.93 4.67 -4.53
CA TYR A 303 13.67 4.79 -5.97
C TYR A 303 14.88 4.42 -6.84
N GLN A 304 16.11 4.79 -6.43
CA GLN A 304 17.31 4.45 -7.19
C GLN A 304 17.61 2.94 -7.19
N GLN A 305 17.35 2.24 -6.08
CA GLN A 305 17.55 0.79 -5.97
C GLN A 305 16.51 0.08 -6.85
N PHE A 306 15.25 0.49 -6.74
CA PHE A 306 14.15 -0.01 -7.56
C PHE A 306 14.44 0.14 -9.06
N ARG A 307 14.80 1.35 -9.50
CA ARG A 307 15.14 1.64 -10.90
C ARG A 307 16.35 0.83 -11.36
N THR A 308 17.40 0.74 -10.56
CA THR A 308 18.61 -0.01 -10.90
C THR A 308 18.28 -1.49 -11.14
N VAL A 309 17.63 -2.15 -10.18
CA VAL A 309 17.31 -3.58 -10.27
C VAL A 309 16.40 -3.85 -11.47
N LYS A 310 15.36 -3.05 -11.69
CA LYS A 310 14.49 -3.22 -12.86
C LYS A 310 15.25 -3.05 -14.18
N LYS A 311 16.17 -2.09 -14.28
CA LYS A 311 17.00 -1.91 -15.48
C LYS A 311 17.98 -3.07 -15.69
N ILE A 312 18.58 -3.59 -14.63
CA ILE A 312 19.45 -4.78 -14.70
C ILE A 312 18.65 -5.98 -15.20
N ILE A 313 17.49 -6.27 -14.61
CA ILE A 313 16.64 -7.40 -15.02
C ILE A 313 16.21 -7.24 -16.48
N LYS A 314 15.76 -6.04 -16.88
CA LYS A 314 15.38 -5.75 -18.27
C LYS A 314 16.55 -6.03 -19.22
N ARG A 315 17.73 -5.51 -18.91
CA ARG A 315 18.95 -5.69 -19.71
C ARG A 315 19.33 -7.17 -19.83
N ILE A 316 19.32 -7.93 -18.73
CA ILE A 316 19.62 -9.37 -18.73
C ILE A 316 18.66 -10.16 -19.64
N LYS A 317 17.37 -9.81 -19.62
CA LYS A 317 16.32 -10.47 -20.41
C LYS A 317 16.37 -10.13 -21.90
N GLU A 318 16.66 -8.88 -22.24
CA GLU A 318 16.60 -8.38 -23.63
C GLU A 318 17.91 -8.53 -24.39
N SER A 319 19.04 -8.63 -23.69
CA SER A 319 20.38 -8.67 -24.31
C SER A 319 20.73 -10.06 -24.83
N LYS A 320 21.39 -10.12 -26.00
CA LYS A 320 21.71 -11.38 -26.68
C LYS A 320 23.10 -11.90 -26.33
N THR A 321 24.06 -11.02 -26.08
CA THR A 321 25.45 -11.40 -25.79
C THR A 321 25.84 -11.18 -24.32
N PRO A 322 26.84 -11.91 -23.79
CA PRO A 322 27.35 -11.68 -22.43
C PRO A 322 27.83 -10.23 -22.18
N LYS A 323 28.46 -9.60 -23.20
CA LYS A 323 28.94 -8.22 -23.12
C LYS A 323 27.78 -7.22 -22.98
N GLU A 324 26.68 -7.43 -23.70
CA GLU A 324 25.47 -6.61 -23.59
C GLU A 324 24.76 -6.82 -22.25
N LYS A 325 24.78 -8.03 -21.68
CA LYS A 325 24.21 -8.32 -20.36
C LYS A 325 24.95 -7.64 -19.21
N GLY A 326 26.24 -7.35 -19.38
CA GLY A 326 27.04 -6.60 -18.42
C GLY A 326 26.73 -5.09 -18.37
N GLY A 327 27.24 -4.41 -17.35
CA GLY A 327 27.11 -2.95 -17.17
C GLY A 327 27.66 -2.49 -15.82
N ILE A 328 27.76 -1.18 -15.64
CA ILE A 328 28.21 -0.54 -14.39
C ILE A 328 27.05 0.24 -13.79
N VAL A 329 26.80 0.04 -12.49
CA VAL A 329 25.91 0.88 -11.70
C VAL A 329 26.76 1.85 -10.89
N TRP A 330 26.53 3.14 -11.09
CA TRP A 330 27.20 4.18 -10.31
C TRP A 330 26.20 4.82 -9.34
N HIS A 331 26.39 4.59 -8.04
CA HIS A 331 25.68 5.29 -6.97
C HIS A 331 26.68 5.89 -5.97
N THR A 332 26.31 7.02 -5.38
CA THR A 332 27.08 7.68 -4.32
C THR A 332 27.23 6.80 -3.07
N GLN A 333 28.26 7.05 -2.25
CA GLN A 333 28.44 6.36 -0.97
C GLN A 333 27.26 6.64 -0.02
N GLY A 334 26.83 5.65 0.77
CA GLY A 334 25.68 5.77 1.68
C GLY A 334 24.29 5.72 1.02
N SER A 335 24.20 5.53 -0.30
CA SER A 335 22.92 5.43 -1.04
C SER A 335 22.15 4.12 -0.85
N GLY A 336 22.73 3.15 -0.13
CA GLY A 336 22.15 1.83 0.09
C GLY A 336 22.61 0.75 -0.88
N LYS A 337 23.74 0.91 -1.60
CA LYS A 337 24.22 -0.05 -2.62
C LYS A 337 24.27 -1.53 -2.21
N SER A 338 24.53 -1.83 -0.92
CA SER A 338 24.64 -3.20 -0.40
C SER A 338 23.28 -3.87 -0.17
N LEU A 339 22.22 -3.06 -0.09
CA LEU A 339 20.82 -3.48 0.04
C LEU A 339 20.21 -3.56 -1.36
#